data_AF-A0A2V6YU47-F1
#
_entry.id   AF-A0A2V6YU47-F1
#
_cell.length_a   1.000
_cell.length_b   1.000
_cell.length_c   1.000
_cell.angle_alpha   90.00
_cell.angle_beta   90.00
_cell.angle_gamma   90.00
#
_symmetry.space_group_name_H-M   'P 1'
#
loop_
_entity.id
_entity.type
_entity.pdbx_description
1 polymer ?
#
loop_
_entity_poly.entity_id
_entity_poly.type
_entity_poly.pdbx_seq_one_letter_code
_entity_poly.pdbx_strand_id
1 'polypeptide(L)' 'MRADVPQRPAFGLASAALCLELDCNTVFDGSAGAPCPRCGSVMSHPLAAWLDRGVRASVQTGSARSVRVLVASPAA' A
#
# COMPACT_ATOMS: atom_id res chain seq x y z
N MET A 1 -14.09 -7.21 -30.77
CA MET A 1 -13.76 -8.08 -29.62
C MET A 1 -13.39 -7.15 -28.48
N ARG A 2 -14.31 -6.87 -27.55
CA ARG A 2 -14.01 -6.01 -26.39
C ARG A 2 -13.38 -6.90 -25.33
N ALA A 3 -12.17 -6.56 -24.90
CA ALA A 3 -11.54 -7.22 -23.76
C ALA A 3 -12.45 -7.00 -22.55
N ASP A 4 -12.90 -8.10 -21.95
CA ASP A 4 -13.58 -8.11 -20.66
C ASP A 4 -12.58 -7.53 -19.64
N VAL A 5 -12.79 -6.27 -19.25
CA VAL A 5 -12.00 -5.66 -18.18
C VAL A 5 -12.41 -6.40 -16.92
N PRO A 6 -11.50 -7.14 -16.25
CA PRO A 6 -11.85 -7.86 -15.04
C PRO A 6 -12.47 -6.87 -14.05
N GLN A 7 -13.75 -7.07 -13.75
CA GLN A 7 -14.49 -6.22 -12.84
C GLN A 7 -13.73 -6.19 -11.51
N ARG A 8 -13.20 -5.01 -11.20
CA ARG A 8 -12.39 -4.78 -10.01
C ARG A 8 -13.28 -5.10 -8.81
N PRO A 9 -12.89 -6.05 -7.95
CA PRO A 9 -13.78 -6.54 -6.91
C PRO A 9 -14.17 -5.39 -5.97
N ALA A 10 -15.48 -5.24 -5.74
CA ALA A 10 -16.09 -4.11 -5.04
C ALA A 10 -16.02 -4.23 -3.51
N PHE A 11 -14.91 -4.73 -2.97
CA PHE A 11 -14.68 -4.75 -1.53
C PHE A 11 -14.04 -3.44 -1.05
N GLY A 12 -14.38 -3.03 0.17
CA GLY A 12 -13.81 -1.84 0.78
C GLY A 12 -12.36 -2.07 1.22
N LEU A 13 -11.55 -1.01 1.23
CA LEU A 13 -10.16 -1.09 1.72
C LEU A 13 -10.06 -1.56 3.19
N ALA A 14 -11.11 -1.33 3.98
CA ALA A 14 -11.19 -1.76 5.37
C ALA A 14 -11.28 -3.28 5.52
N SER A 15 -11.87 -3.99 4.55
CA SER A 15 -12.00 -5.44 4.54
C SER A 15 -11.00 -6.14 3.63
N ALA A 16 -10.30 -5.40 2.78
CA ALA A 16 -9.28 -5.92 1.89
C ALA A 16 -8.09 -6.52 2.66
N ALA A 17 -7.66 -7.70 2.23
CA ALA A 17 -6.46 -8.37 2.71
C ALA A 17 -5.48 -8.62 1.55
N LEU A 18 -4.19 -8.57 1.86
CA LEU A 18 -3.08 -8.92 0.98
C LEU A 18 -2.52 -10.29 1.41
N CYS A 19 -2.47 -11.25 0.50
CA CYS A 19 -1.80 -12.53 0.75
C CYS A 19 -0.27 -12.32 0.79
N LEU A 20 0.39 -12.86 1.82
CA LEU A 20 1.83 -12.76 2.06
C LEU A 20 2.61 -14.01 1.62
N GLU A 21 1.93 -15.01 1.08
CA GLU A 21 2.57 -16.19 0.52
C GLU A 21 3.44 -15.79 -0.68
N LEU A 22 4.63 -16.41 -0.81
CA LEU A 22 5.63 -16.04 -1.81
C LEU A 22 5.00 -15.90 -3.21
N ASP A 23 5.30 -14.77 -3.85
CA ASP A 23 4.84 -14.37 -5.19
C ASP A 23 3.31 -14.27 -5.40
N CYS A 24 2.48 -14.66 -4.43
CA CYS A 24 1.04 -14.65 -4.59
C CYS A 24 0.50 -13.21 -4.68
N ASN A 25 0.89 -12.37 -3.72
CA ASN A 25 0.58 -10.93 -3.61
C ASN A 25 -0.87 -10.57 -3.98
N THR A 26 -1.81 -11.49 -3.73
CA THR A 26 -3.19 -11.34 -4.18
C THR A 26 -3.93 -10.48 -3.19
N VAL A 27 -4.61 -9.46 -3.71
CA VAL A 27 -5.53 -8.63 -2.93
C VAL A 27 -6.93 -9.20 -3.07
N PHE A 28 -7.57 -9.49 -1.95
CA PHE A 28 -8.88 -10.11 -1.91
C PHE A 28 -9.69 -9.56 -0.74
N ASP A 29 -10.99 -9.86 -0.71
CA ASP A 29 -11.82 -9.54 0.45
C ASP A 29 -11.48 -10.49 1.61
N GLY A 30 -10.86 -9.96 2.65
CA GLY A 30 -10.50 -10.69 3.86
C GLY A 30 -11.63 -10.74 4.89
N SER A 31 -12.80 -10.18 4.56
CA SER A 31 -14.03 -10.37 5.33
C SER A 31 -14.23 -11.86 5.61
N ALA A 32 -14.42 -12.23 6.88
CA ALA A 32 -14.59 -13.60 7.35
C ALA A 32 -13.31 -14.48 7.47
N GLY A 33 -12.11 -13.93 7.34
CA GLY A 33 -10.87 -14.70 7.57
C GLY A 33 -10.68 -15.85 6.57
N ALA A 34 -11.25 -15.71 5.37
CA ALA A 34 -11.15 -16.70 4.32
C ALA A 34 -9.68 -16.87 3.86
N PRO A 35 -9.28 -18.10 3.49
CA PRO A 35 -7.99 -18.33 2.86
C PRO A 35 -7.91 -17.60 1.51
N CYS A 36 -6.68 -17.29 1.08
CA CYS A 36 -6.45 -16.63 -0.18
C CYS A 36 -7.08 -17.42 -1.35
N PRO A 37 -7.92 -16.81 -2.19
CA PRO A 37 -8.62 -17.53 -3.27
C PRO A 37 -7.69 -18.00 -4.39
N ARG A 38 -6.44 -17.51 -4.43
CA ARG A 38 -5.47 -17.85 -5.47
C ARG A 38 -4.57 -19.02 -5.09
N CYS A 39 -4.05 -19.04 -3.87
CA CYS A 39 -3.08 -20.05 -3.42
C CYS A 39 -3.54 -20.87 -2.21
N GLY A 40 -4.69 -20.56 -1.61
CA GLY A 40 -5.21 -21.24 -0.43
C GLY A 40 -4.51 -20.88 0.88
N SER A 41 -3.49 -20.00 0.86
CA SER A 41 -2.77 -19.61 2.07
C SER A 41 -3.66 -18.83 3.03
N VAL A 42 -3.50 -19.11 4.32
CA VAL A 42 -4.10 -18.33 5.42
C VAL A 42 -3.22 -17.14 5.83
N MET A 43 -1.99 -17.06 5.29
CA MET A 43 -1.05 -15.98 5.57
C MET A 43 -1.46 -14.73 4.80
N SER A 44 -2.20 -13.85 5.48
CA SER A 44 -2.69 -12.60 4.91
C SER A 44 -2.56 -11.45 5.90
N HIS A 45 -2.51 -10.22 5.37
CA HIS A 45 -2.39 -9.00 6.15
C HIS A 45 -3.46 -7.99 5.73
N PRO A 46 -4.08 -7.24 6.65
CA PRO A 46 -4.98 -6.15 6.29
C PRO A 46 -4.29 -5.16 5.35
N LEU A 47 -4.90 -4.92 4.18
CA LEU A 47 -4.30 -4.12 3.12
C LEU A 47 -4.12 -2.66 3.57
N ALA A 48 -5.10 -2.10 4.29
CA ALA A 48 -5.01 -0.74 4.81
C ALA A 48 -3.77 -0.53 5.71
N ALA A 49 -3.49 -1.47 6.60
CA ALA A 49 -2.32 -1.42 7.47
C ALA A 49 -1.00 -1.66 6.71
N TRP A 50 -1.02 -2.44 5.63
CA TRP A 50 0.14 -2.62 4.76
C TRP A 50 0.48 -1.34 4.00
N LEU A 51 -0.53 -0.63 3.47
CA LEU A 51 -0.37 0.63 2.76
C LEU A 51 0.08 1.79 3.67
N ASP A 52 -0.41 1.87 4.92
CA ASP A 52 0.03 2.89 5.89
C ASP A 52 1.54 2.86 6.13
N ARG A 53 2.15 1.66 6.15
CA ARG A 53 3.61 1.50 6.25
C ARG A 53 4.36 2.17 5.11
N GLY A 54 3.84 2.03 3.88
CA GLY A 54 4.41 2.68 2.70
C GLY A 54 4.34 4.21 2.79
N VAL A 55 3.19 4.75 3.22
CA VAL A 55 3.00 6.20 3.39
C VAL A 55 4.01 6.77 4.38
N ARG A 56 4.20 6.14 5.55
CA ARG A 56 5.17 6.60 6.56
C ARG A 56 6.61 6.57 6.03
N ALA A 57 6.97 5.51 5.30
CA ALA A 57 8.29 5.40 4.69
C ALA A 57 8.52 6.49 3.62
N SER A 58 7.52 6.77 2.77
CA SER A 58 7.61 7.82 1.74
C SER A 58 7.70 9.23 2.33
N VAL A 59 7.00 9.50 3.44
CA VAL A 59 7.08 10.80 4.15
C VAL A 59 8.48 11.04 4.71
N GLN A 60 9.16 10.02 5.22
CA GLN A 60 10.54 10.13 5.71
C GLN A 60 11.55 10.46 4.60
N THR A 61 11.35 9.93 3.38
CA THR A 61 12.22 10.24 2.25
C THR A 61 12.05 11.69 1.76
N GLY A 62 10.88 12.31 1.98
CA GLY A 62 10.62 13.70 1.63
C GLY A 62 11.16 14.73 2.64
N SER A 63 11.42 14.34 3.89
CA SER A 63 11.69 15.27 5.00
C SER A 63 13.18 15.62 5.20
N ALA A 64 14.09 15.06 4.41
CA ALA A 64 15.54 15.32 4.54
C ALA A 64 16.06 16.48 3.67
N ARG A 65 15.19 17.30 3.07
CA ARG A 65 15.62 18.55 2.43
C ARG A 65 15.72 19.65 3.48
N SER A 66 16.79 19.61 4.27
CA SER A 66 17.21 20.75 5.09
C SER A 66 17.50 21.92 4.15
N VAL A 67 16.50 22.79 3.95
CA VAL A 67 16.65 24.06 3.26
C VAL A 67 17.48 24.94 4.18
N ARG A 68 18.81 24.88 4.03
CA ARG A 68 19.70 25.88 4.61
C ARG A 68 19.45 27.19 3.88
N VAL A 69 18.64 28.06 4.47
CA VAL A 69 18.52 29.44 4.04
C VAL A 69 19.85 30.13 4.33
N LEU A 70 20.67 30.30 3.30
CA LEU A 70 21.84 31.18 3.35
C LEU A 70 21.32 32.62 3.34
N VAL A 71 21.22 33.23 4.51
CA VAL A 71 20.96 34.67 4.63
C VAL A 71 22.27 35.39 4.30
N ALA A 72 22.32 36.01 3.12
CA ALA A 72 23.42 36.92 2.76
C ALA A 72 23.15 38.28 3.43
N SER A 73 23.97 38.63 4.41
CA SER A 73 23.97 39.96 5.01
C SER A 73 24.54 40.97 4.01
N PRO A 74 23.85 42.09 3.70
CA PRO A 74 24.46 43.18 2.95
C PRO A 74 25.38 43.98 3.89
N ALA A 75 26.59 44.27 3.43
CA ALA A 75 27.48 45.24 4.05
C ALA A 75 27.24 46.61 3.40
N ALA A 76 26.88 47.61 4.21
CA ALA A 76 27.05 49.03 3.90
C ALA A 76 27.08 49.80 5.23
#